data_AF-A0A645B3K2-F1
#
_entry.id   AF-A0A645B3K2-F1
#
_cell.length_a   1.000
_cell.length_b   1.000
_cell.length_c   1.000
_cell.angle_alpha   90.00
_cell.angle_beta   90.00
_cell.angle_gamma   90.00
#
_symmetry.space_group_name_H-M   'P 1'
#
loop_
_entity.id
_entity.type
_entity.pdbx_description
1 polymer ?
#
loop_
_entity_poly.entity_id
_entity_poly.type
_entity_poly.pdbx_seq_one_letter_code
_entity_poly.pdbx_strand_id
1 'polypeptide(L)'
;MPDRAFTSVLGRPIPPRERQKGEPHTLNVTLSEVRHTLLGRLLTSIGRKVALAATETGEVDDGIIDQVLYTSPLRLMSSESDITPRQIEGIVLLLNHKILRGLRALTEKKS
;
A
#
# COMPACT_ATOMS: atom_id res chain seq x y z
N MET A 1 22.91 -13.39 -15.66
CA MET A 1 23.94 -13.91 -14.73
C MET A 1 23.36 -15.07 -13.94
N PRO A 2 24.11 -16.15 -13.67
CA PRO A 2 23.59 -17.28 -12.91
C PRO A 2 23.55 -16.97 -11.41
N ASP A 3 22.41 -17.25 -10.77
CA ASP A 3 22.11 -16.93 -9.37
C ASP A 3 23.16 -17.43 -8.36
N ARG A 4 23.90 -18.50 -8.69
CA ARG A 4 24.98 -19.08 -7.88
C ARG A 4 26.14 -18.11 -7.62
N ALA A 5 26.49 -17.27 -8.59
CA ALA A 5 27.58 -16.29 -8.44
C ALA A 5 27.20 -15.14 -7.48
N PHE A 6 25.90 -14.82 -7.39
CA PHE A 6 25.39 -13.85 -6.43
C PHE A 6 25.34 -14.41 -5.02
N THR A 7 24.97 -15.69 -4.85
CA THR A 7 24.86 -16.31 -3.52
C THR A 7 26.21 -16.43 -2.82
N SER A 8 27.29 -16.72 -3.58
CA SER A 8 28.65 -16.82 -3.02
C SER A 8 29.20 -15.49 -2.52
N VAL A 9 28.77 -14.37 -3.11
CA VAL A 9 29.15 -13.02 -2.65
C VAL A 9 28.26 -12.55 -1.49
N LEU A 10 26.98 -12.91 -1.50
CA LEU A 10 26.02 -12.46 -0.48
C LEU A 10 26.20 -13.15 0.88
N GLY A 11 26.81 -14.34 0.91
CA GLY A 11 26.98 -15.16 2.13
C GLY A 11 25.66 -15.69 2.73
N ARG A 12 24.54 -15.51 2.04
CA ARG A 12 23.19 -15.95 2.43
C ARG A 12 22.34 -16.24 1.18
N PRO A 13 21.30 -17.09 1.28
CA PRO A 13 20.40 -17.32 0.16
C PRO A 13 19.75 -16.01 -0.30
N ILE A 14 19.52 -15.89 -1.60
CA ILE A 14 18.79 -14.76 -2.18
C ILE A 14 17.37 -14.82 -1.61
N PRO A 15 16.85 -13.73 -1.03
CA PRO A 15 15.49 -13.71 -0.53
C PRO A 15 14.50 -14.01 -1.68
N PRO A 16 13.38 -14.69 -1.38
CA PRO A 16 12.38 -14.99 -2.40
C PRO A 16 11.92 -13.69 -3.08
N ARG A 17 11.79 -13.74 -4.42
CA ARG A 17 11.37 -12.59 -5.23
C ARG A 17 9.93 -12.17 -4.93
N GLU A 18 9.10 -13.15 -4.59
CA GLU A 18 7.70 -12.93 -4.20
C GLU A 18 7.58 -12.91 -2.68
N ARG A 19 6.65 -12.08 -2.18
CA ARG A 19 6.32 -12.08 -0.74
C ARG A 19 5.73 -13.41 -0.34
N GLN A 20 6.17 -13.91 0.80
CA GLN A 20 5.59 -15.10 1.37
C GLN A 20 4.30 -14.77 2.13
N LYS A 21 3.35 -15.71 2.10
CA LYS A 21 2.10 -15.58 2.86
C LYS A 21 2.40 -15.44 4.34
N GLY A 22 1.85 -14.40 4.97
CA GLY A 22 2.07 -14.09 6.39
C GLY A 22 3.24 -13.16 6.67
N GLU A 23 4.01 -12.75 5.66
CA GLU A 23 4.99 -11.66 5.83
C GLU A 23 4.29 -10.35 6.20
N PRO A 24 4.87 -9.56 7.13
CA PRO A 24 4.32 -8.26 7.48
C PRO A 24 4.21 -7.35 6.26
N HIS A 25 3.06 -6.70 6.10
CA HIS A 25 2.84 -5.64 5.11
C HIS A 25 3.81 -4.47 5.32
N THR A 26 4.16 -3.82 4.23
CA THR A 26 5.10 -2.68 4.17
C THR A 26 4.42 -1.52 3.44
N LEU A 27 5.04 -0.34 3.43
CA LEU A 27 4.54 0.83 2.70
C LEU A 27 4.38 0.62 1.18
N ASN A 28 5.05 -0.41 0.64
CA ASN A 28 5.00 -0.74 -0.78
C ASN A 28 3.85 -1.70 -1.14
N VAL A 29 3.02 -2.08 -0.16
CA VAL A 29 1.85 -2.93 -0.40
C VAL A 29 0.85 -2.18 -1.29
N THR A 30 0.13 -2.90 -2.15
CA THR A 30 -0.90 -2.33 -3.03
C THR A 30 -2.31 -2.67 -2.53
N LEU A 31 -3.33 -1.94 -3.01
CA LEU A 31 -4.72 -2.27 -2.66
C LEU A 31 -5.14 -3.65 -3.19
N SER A 32 -4.61 -4.10 -4.34
CA SER A 32 -4.86 -5.44 -4.86
C SER A 32 -4.42 -6.53 -3.88
N GLU A 33 -3.27 -6.33 -3.22
CA GLU A 33 -2.74 -7.29 -2.24
C GLU A 33 -3.59 -7.35 -0.97
N VAL A 34 -4.16 -6.23 -0.51
CA VAL A 34 -4.89 -6.17 0.78
C VAL A 34 -6.40 -6.22 0.66
N ARG A 35 -6.98 -6.22 -0.55
CA ARG A 35 -8.44 -6.19 -0.79
C ARG A 35 -9.24 -7.33 -0.13
N HIS A 36 -8.56 -8.43 0.23
CA HIS A 36 -9.17 -9.55 0.92
C HIS A 36 -9.40 -9.29 2.42
N THR A 37 -8.77 -8.25 2.97
CA THR A 37 -8.93 -7.82 4.38
C THR A 37 -10.05 -6.79 4.52
N LEU A 38 -10.66 -6.70 5.70
CA LEU A 38 -11.71 -5.69 5.98
C LEU A 38 -11.19 -4.26 5.76
N LEU A 39 -9.97 -3.98 6.22
CA LEU A 39 -9.34 -2.68 6.07
C LEU A 39 -9.03 -2.38 4.59
N GLY A 40 -8.53 -3.36 3.83
CA GLY A 40 -8.32 -3.20 2.40
C GLY A 40 -9.59 -2.89 1.63
N ARG A 41 -10.73 -3.51 2.00
CA ARG A 41 -12.05 -3.20 1.41
C ARG A 41 -12.48 -1.77 1.73
N LEU A 42 -12.26 -1.30 2.96
CA LEU A 42 -12.54 0.09 3.34
C LEU A 42 -11.67 1.08 2.55
N LEU A 43 -10.36 0.83 2.48
CA LEU A 43 -9.42 1.68 1.73
C LEU A 43 -9.76 1.75 0.25
N THR A 44 -10.16 0.63 -0.34
CA THR A 44 -10.63 0.56 -1.73
C THR A 44 -11.85 1.46 -1.96
N SER A 45 -12.83 1.41 -1.05
CA SER A 45 -14.04 2.24 -1.14
C SER A 45 -13.72 3.74 -1.04
N ILE A 46 -12.82 4.11 -0.12
CA ILE A 46 -12.37 5.49 0.03
C ILE A 46 -11.60 5.94 -1.21
N GLY A 47 -10.64 5.14 -1.68
CA GLY A 47 -9.82 5.44 -2.85
C GLY A 47 -10.65 5.64 -4.11
N ARG A 48 -11.68 4.81 -4.32
CA ARG A 48 -12.61 4.96 -5.45
C ARG A 48 -13.39 6.27 -5.39
N LYS A 49 -13.86 6.67 -4.20
CA LYS A 49 -14.54 7.97 -4.03
C LYS A 49 -13.63 9.15 -4.32
N VAL A 50 -12.38 9.10 -3.85
CA VAL A 50 -11.38 10.15 -4.11
C VAL A 50 -11.06 10.23 -5.60
N ALA A 51 -10.87 9.08 -6.25
CA ALA A 51 -10.57 9.06 -7.67
C ALA A 51 -11.73 9.58 -8.53
N LEU A 52 -12.96 9.18 -8.23
CA LEU A 52 -14.16 9.69 -8.91
C LEU A 52 -14.33 11.20 -8.76
N ALA A 53 -14.03 11.74 -7.57
CA ALA A 53 -14.06 13.18 -7.33
C ALA A 53 -12.95 13.93 -8.11
N ALA A 54 -11.78 13.31 -8.28
CA ALA A 54 -10.69 13.89 -9.06
C ALA A 54 -10.94 13.86 -10.57
N THR A 55 -11.78 12.95 -11.06
CA THR A 55 -12.11 12.78 -12.49
C THR A 55 -13.43 13.43 -12.90
N GLU A 56 -13.98 14.37 -12.11
CA GLU A 56 -15.16 15.17 -12.47
C GLU A 56 -15.02 15.96 -13.80
N THR A 57 -13.82 16.02 -14.38
CA THR A 57 -13.57 16.57 -15.73
C THR A 57 -13.86 15.61 -16.89
N GLY A 58 -14.18 14.34 -16.62
CA GLY A 58 -14.80 13.42 -17.59
C GLY A 58 -13.89 12.79 -18.65
N GLU A 59 -12.56 12.94 -18.56
CA GLU A 59 -11.64 12.46 -19.60
C GLU A 59 -10.98 11.09 -19.32
N VAL A 60 -11.18 10.51 -18.13
CA VAL A 60 -10.50 9.27 -17.73
C VAL A 60 -11.50 8.14 -17.53
N ASP A 61 -11.28 7.04 -18.24
CA ASP A 61 -12.09 5.82 -18.12
C ASP A 61 -11.94 5.17 -16.74
N ASP A 62 -13.05 4.70 -16.18
CA ASP A 62 -13.14 4.04 -14.87
C ASP A 62 -12.17 2.84 -14.77
N GLY A 63 -11.95 2.14 -15.88
CA GLY A 63 -11.01 1.01 -15.94
C GLY A 63 -9.55 1.40 -15.68
N ILE A 64 -9.14 2.59 -16.13
CA ILE A 64 -7.78 3.12 -15.88
C ILE A 64 -7.65 3.52 -14.42
N ILE A 65 -8.69 4.15 -13.85
CA ILE A 65 -8.73 4.57 -12.46
C ILE A 65 -8.58 3.36 -11.54
N ASP A 66 -9.37 2.30 -11.76
CA ASP A 66 -9.30 1.09 -10.95
C ASP A 66 -7.91 0.44 -11.08
N GLN A 67 -7.35 0.35 -12.29
CA GLN A 67 -6.02 -0.23 -12.49
C GLN A 67 -4.94 0.53 -11.70
N VAL A 68 -4.92 1.87 -11.78
CA VAL A 68 -3.97 2.70 -11.03
C VAL A 68 -4.19 2.54 -9.53
N LEU A 69 -5.43 2.61 -9.06
CA LEU A 69 -5.78 2.48 -7.65
C LEU A 69 -5.33 1.13 -7.07
N TYR A 70 -5.54 0.03 -7.79
CA TYR A 70 -5.24 -1.32 -7.29
C TYR A 70 -3.77 -1.71 -7.38
N THR A 71 -3.01 -1.11 -8.29
CA THR A 71 -1.60 -1.49 -8.53
C THR A 71 -0.60 -0.51 -7.91
N SER A 72 -1.05 0.69 -7.53
CA SER A 72 -0.18 1.68 -6.91
C SER A 72 0.21 1.29 -5.48
N PRO A 73 1.48 1.46 -5.09
CA PRO A 73 1.91 1.33 -3.70
C PRO A 73 1.20 2.32 -2.78
N LEU A 74 0.77 1.87 -1.59
CA LEU A 74 0.07 2.73 -0.62
C LEU A 74 0.86 3.98 -0.23
N ARG A 75 2.20 3.94 -0.25
CA ARG A 75 3.05 5.12 0.02
C ARG A 75 2.70 6.31 -0.88
N LEU A 76 2.36 6.06 -2.14
CA LEU A 76 2.04 7.12 -3.11
C LEU A 76 0.79 7.91 -2.71
N MET A 77 -0.11 7.32 -1.91
CA MET A 77 -1.29 8.04 -1.43
C MET A 77 -0.93 9.29 -0.61
N SER A 78 0.22 9.31 0.06
CA SER A 78 0.68 10.50 0.80
C SER A 78 1.23 11.63 -0.07
N SER A 79 1.54 11.34 -1.34
CA SER A 79 2.06 12.34 -2.27
C SER A 79 0.94 13.13 -2.95
N GLU A 80 -0.21 12.49 -3.17
CA GLU A 80 -1.32 13.01 -3.96
C GLU A 80 -2.54 13.43 -3.12
N SER A 81 -2.45 13.37 -1.78
CA SER A 81 -3.58 13.68 -0.90
C SER A 81 -3.15 14.37 0.40
N ASP A 82 -4.13 14.84 1.17
CA ASP A 82 -3.91 15.41 2.51
C ASP A 82 -3.45 14.38 3.56
N ILE A 83 -3.31 13.11 3.18
CA ILE A 83 -2.86 12.04 4.06
C ILE A 83 -1.34 12.11 4.24
N THR A 84 -0.88 12.22 5.47
CA THR A 84 0.56 12.27 5.77
C THR A 84 1.24 10.89 5.63
N PRO A 85 2.56 10.83 5.36
CA PRO A 85 3.30 9.56 5.34
C PRO A 85 3.13 8.73 6.63
N ARG A 86 3.06 9.40 7.79
CA ARG A 86 2.85 8.76 9.09
C ARG A 86 1.46 8.12 9.22
N GLN A 87 0.44 8.74 8.64
CA GLN A 87 -0.89 8.13 8.57
C GLN A 87 -0.88 6.87 7.69
N ILE A 88 -0.15 6.88 6.57
CA ILE A 88 0.05 5.68 5.73
C ILE A 88 0.78 4.58 6.51
N GLU A 89 1.82 4.92 7.28
CA GLU A 89 2.46 3.97 8.21
C GLU A 89 1.48 3.40 9.22
N GLY A 90 0.57 4.23 9.75
CA GLY A 90 -0.54 3.82 10.60
C GLY A 90 -1.44 2.78 9.94
N ILE A 91 -1.81 2.99 8.68
CA ILE A 91 -2.58 2.02 7.87
C ILE A 91 -1.82 0.69 7.75
N VAL A 92 -0.52 0.73 7.44
CA VAL A 92 0.32 -0.48 7.36
C VAL A 92 0.40 -1.20 8.71
N LEU A 93 0.47 -0.49 9.82
CA LEU A 93 0.42 -1.08 11.16
C LEU A 93 -0.92 -1.77 11.42
N LEU A 94 -2.03 -1.17 10.99
CA LEU A 94 -3.37 -1.78 11.11
C LEU A 94 -3.51 -3.05 10.27
N LEU A 95 -3.02 -3.04 9.02
CA LEU A 95 -2.96 -4.22 8.16
C LEU A 95 -2.12 -5.35 8.79
N ASN A 96 -1.13 -5.00 9.60
CA ASN A 96 -0.29 -5.92 10.37
C ASN A 96 -0.85 -6.27 11.76
N HIS A 97 -2.13 -6.00 12.04
CA HIS A 97 -2.78 -6.27 13.33
C HIS A 97 -2.20 -5.50 14.53
N LYS A 98 -1.39 -4.45 14.31
CA LYS A 98 -0.83 -3.58 15.36
C LYS A 98 -1.77 -2.42 15.66
N ILE A 99 -2.98 -2.75 16.14
CA ILE A 99 -4.13 -1.83 16.21
C ILE A 99 -3.83 -0.55 16.99
N LEU A 100 -3.34 -0.66 18.22
CA LEU A 100 -3.09 0.50 19.09
C LEU A 100 -2.09 1.50 18.48
N ARG A 101 -1.00 0.98 17.91
CA ARG A 101 0.04 1.80 17.28
C ARG A 101 -0.46 2.42 15.97
N GLY A 102 -1.22 1.65 15.20
CA GLY A 102 -1.81 2.12 13.95
C GLY A 102 -2.80 3.27 14.16
N LEU A 103 -3.74 3.11 15.11
CA LEU A 103 -4.71 4.16 15.45
C LEU A 103 -4.02 5.43 15.97
N ARG A 104 -3.00 5.30 16.83
CA ARG A 104 -2.24 6.45 17.32
C ARG A 104 -1.58 7.24 16.18
N ALA A 105 -1.01 6.54 15.20
CA ALA A 105 -0.40 7.16 14.03
C ALA A 105 -1.43 7.84 13.10
N LEU A 106 -2.68 7.36 13.07
CA LEU A 106 -3.76 8.01 12.31
C LEU A 106 -4.24 9.33 12.94
N THR A 107 -4.24 9.41 14.26
CA THR A 107 -4.72 10.58 15.02
C THR A 107 -3.69 11.70 15.19
N GLU A 108 -2.44 11.45 14.82
CA GLU A 108 -1.37 12.41 14.98
C GLU A 108 -1.48 13.48 13.88
N LYS A 109 -1.81 14.72 14.27
CA LYS A 109 -1.93 15.84 13.34
C LYS A 109 -0.56 16.18 12.74
N LYS A 110 -0.60 16.60 11.47
CA LYS A 110 0.50 17.20 10.71
C LYS A 110 1.18 18.26 11.59
N SER A 111 2.42 18.00 12.02
CA SER A 111 3.26 18.99 12.69
C SER A 111 4.08 19.77 11.68
#